data_AF-A0A7W3SQW8-F1
#
_entry.id   AF-A0A7W3SQW8-F1
#
_cell.length_a   1.000
_cell.length_b   1.000
_cell.length_c   1.000
_cell.angle_alpha   90.00
_cell.angle_beta   90.00
_cell.angle_gamma   90.00
#
_symmetry.space_group_name_H-M   'P 1'
#
loop_
_entity.id
_entity.type
_entity.pdbx_description
1 polymer ?
#
loop_
_entity_poly.entity_id
_entity_poly.type
_entity_poly.pdbx_seq_one_letter_code
_entity_poly.pdbx_strand_id
1 'polypeptide(L)'
;MIDLGLSVREDAIGNIFGTLAGTEPELPAVWTGSHIDTVLHAGMFDGMAGVVAGLEAVRMIQASGASFKRNIEVIVYTSEEPTRFGLGCLAMFNLPLILGTAIMKPSAAL
;
A
#
# COMPACT_ATOMS: atom_id res chain seq x y z
N MET A 1 -9.15 -4.95 -6.29
CA MET A 1 -8.35 -5.73 -5.32
C MET A 1 -8.95 -7.10 -5.08
N ILE A 2 -10.21 -7.20 -4.62
CA ILE A 2 -10.90 -8.49 -4.40
C ILE A 2 -10.91 -9.35 -5.67
N ASP A 3 -11.22 -8.76 -6.83
CA ASP A 3 -11.23 -9.47 -8.11
C ASP A 3 -9.85 -10.00 -8.55
N LEU A 4 -8.76 -9.46 -8.00
CA LEU A 4 -7.40 -9.96 -8.20
C LEU A 4 -7.03 -11.07 -7.18
N GLY A 5 -7.96 -11.47 -6.31
CA GLY A 5 -7.74 -12.47 -5.26
C GLY A 5 -6.86 -11.97 -4.11
N LEU A 6 -6.73 -10.66 -3.93
CA LEU A 6 -5.97 -10.08 -2.81
C LEU A 6 -6.78 -10.12 -1.52
N SER A 7 -6.12 -10.38 -0.40
CA SER A 7 -6.71 -10.17 0.93
C SER A 7 -6.79 -8.67 1.18
N VAL A 8 -7.98 -8.16 1.50
CA VAL A 8 -8.20 -6.71 1.69
C VAL A 8 -8.47 -6.42 3.15
N ARG A 9 -7.76 -5.43 3.70
CA ARG A 9 -8.02 -4.88 5.04
C ARG A 9 -7.97 -3.36 5.02
N GLU A 10 -8.65 -2.76 5.97
CA GLU A 10 -8.60 -1.32 6.25
C GLU A 10 -8.08 -1.11 7.67
N ASP A 11 -7.26 -0.09 7.89
CA ASP A 11 -6.77 0.25 9.22
C ASP A 11 -7.63 1.34 9.92
N ALA A 12 -7.27 1.70 11.15
CA ALA A 12 -8.04 2.63 11.97
C ALA A 12 -8.07 4.09 11.45
N ILE A 13 -7.18 4.46 10.52
CA ILE A 13 -7.15 5.79 9.90
C ILE A 13 -7.68 5.76 8.44
N GLY A 14 -8.13 4.59 7.99
CA GLY A 14 -8.75 4.38 6.68
C GLY A 14 -7.78 4.04 5.56
N ASN A 15 -6.53 3.67 5.83
CA ASN A 15 -5.68 3.13 4.77
C ASN A 15 -6.20 1.76 4.35
N ILE A 16 -6.24 1.51 3.04
CA ILE A 16 -6.67 0.23 2.49
C ILE A 16 -5.45 -0.53 2.00
N PHE A 17 -5.36 -1.82 2.34
CA PHE A 17 -4.27 -2.70 1.97
C PHE A 17 -4.83 -3.87 1.17
N GLY A 18 -4.27 -4.11 -0.01
CA GLY A 18 -4.49 -5.33 -0.79
C GLY A 18 -3.24 -6.20 -0.76
N THR A 19 -3.29 -7.33 -0.04
CA THR A 19 -2.15 -8.22 0.18
C THR A 19 -2.18 -9.42 -0.79
N LEU A 20 -1.09 -9.58 -1.54
CA LEU A 20 -0.74 -10.82 -2.23
C LEU A 20 0.20 -11.63 -1.32
N ALA A 21 -0.21 -12.84 -0.95
CA ALA A 21 0.54 -13.69 -0.03
C ALA A 21 1.83 -14.23 -0.68
N GLY A 22 2.95 -14.12 0.05
CA GLY A 22 4.20 -14.81 -0.26
C GLY A 22 4.30 -16.16 0.45
N THR A 23 5.40 -16.88 0.24
CA THR A 23 5.64 -18.19 0.88
C THR A 23 6.00 -18.09 2.36
N GLU A 24 6.48 -16.93 2.81
CA GLU A 24 6.91 -16.66 4.19
C GLU A 24 6.20 -15.38 4.71
N PRO A 25 4.89 -15.47 5.07
CA PRO A 25 4.05 -14.30 5.36
C PRO A 25 4.44 -13.54 6.64
N GLU A 26 5.29 -14.14 7.50
CA GLU A 26 5.83 -13.51 8.71
C GLU A 26 6.95 -12.49 8.41
N LEU A 27 7.51 -12.50 7.20
CA LEU A 27 8.50 -11.51 6.79
C LEU A 27 7.84 -10.15 6.53
N PRO A 28 8.55 -9.03 6.76
CA PRO A 28 8.05 -7.71 6.40
C PRO A 28 7.63 -7.65 4.93
N ALA A 29 6.44 -7.12 4.67
CA ALA A 29 5.89 -7.00 3.34
C ALA A 29 6.67 -5.99 2.48
N VAL A 30 6.64 -6.19 1.17
CA VAL A 30 7.07 -5.20 0.18
C VAL A 30 5.85 -4.38 -0.21
N TRP A 31 5.94 -3.06 -0.06
CA TRP A 31 4.83 -2.16 -0.32
C TRP A 31 4.96 -1.42 -1.64
N THR A 32 3.83 -1.21 -2.27
CA THR A 32 3.64 -0.30 -3.39
C THR A 32 2.28 0.37 -3.25
N GLY A 33 2.02 1.44 -4.00
CA GLY A 33 0.77 2.17 -3.93
C GLY A 33 0.98 3.67 -3.77
N SER A 34 -0.12 4.37 -3.48
CA SER A 34 -0.18 5.82 -3.40
C SER A 34 -1.52 6.21 -2.77
N HIS A 35 -2.19 7.25 -3.23
CA HIS A 35 -3.48 7.73 -2.72
C HIS A 35 -4.54 7.81 -3.83
N ILE A 36 -5.79 8.05 -3.45
CA ILE A 36 -6.91 8.28 -4.39
C ILE A 36 -7.71 9.54 -4.08
N ASP A 37 -7.35 10.26 -3.01
CA ASP A 37 -7.90 11.58 -2.76
C ASP A 37 -7.29 12.60 -3.72
N THR A 38 -7.88 13.80 -3.79
CA THR A 38 -7.53 14.75 -4.85
C THR A 38 -7.84 16.19 -4.44
N VAL A 39 -7.22 17.14 -5.13
CA VAL A 39 -7.44 18.58 -4.99
C VAL A 39 -8.37 19.13 -6.07
N LEU A 40 -8.89 20.35 -5.87
CA LEU A 40 -9.58 21.07 -6.92
C LEU A 40 -8.61 21.34 -8.08
N HIS A 41 -9.01 21.03 -9.31
CA HIS A 41 -8.18 21.14 -10.52
C HIS A 41 -6.96 20.21 -10.54
N ALA A 42 -6.99 19.08 -9.82
CA ALA A 42 -5.97 18.06 -9.90
C ALA A 42 -5.84 17.46 -11.32
N GLY A 43 -4.64 16.99 -11.64
CA GLY A 43 -4.39 16.19 -12.83
C GLY A 43 -4.97 14.77 -12.70
N MET A 44 -5.17 14.10 -13.83
CA MET A 44 -5.76 12.75 -13.87
C MET A 44 -4.90 11.65 -13.25
N PHE A 45 -3.60 11.90 -13.04
CA PHE A 45 -2.63 10.87 -12.69
C PHE A 45 -2.12 10.96 -11.25
N ASP A 46 -2.34 12.08 -10.58
CA ASP A 46 -1.83 12.27 -9.22
C ASP A 46 -2.51 11.29 -8.26
N GLY A 47 -1.71 10.62 -7.44
CA GLY A 47 -2.12 9.50 -6.59
C GLY A 47 -2.53 8.23 -7.37
N MET A 48 -3.63 8.33 -8.12
CA MET A 48 -4.31 7.18 -8.73
C MET A 48 -3.40 6.35 -9.63
N ALA A 49 -2.47 6.98 -10.37
CA ALA A 49 -1.56 6.25 -11.25
C ALA A 49 -0.67 5.27 -10.46
N GLY A 50 -0.22 5.64 -9.26
CA GLY A 50 0.59 4.77 -8.41
C GLY A 50 -0.19 3.56 -7.89
N VAL A 51 -1.45 3.77 -7.50
CA VAL A 51 -2.34 2.68 -7.06
C VAL A 51 -2.61 1.70 -8.21
N VAL A 52 -2.99 2.21 -9.39
CA VAL A 52 -3.28 1.37 -10.56
C VAL A 52 -2.03 0.63 -11.04
N ALA A 53 -0.87 1.30 -11.09
CA ALA A 53 0.39 0.66 -11.44
C ALA A 53 0.77 -0.46 -10.47
N GLY A 54 0.56 -0.27 -9.16
CA GLY A 54 0.79 -1.30 -8.14
C GLY A 54 -0.13 -2.51 -8.32
N LEU A 55 -1.42 -2.29 -8.59
CA LEU A 55 -2.38 -3.38 -8.87
C LEU A 55 -2.00 -4.15 -10.13
N GLU A 56 -1.59 -3.45 -11.19
CA GLU A 56 -1.16 -4.07 -12.44
C GLU A 56 0.12 -4.88 -12.27
N ALA A 57 1.09 -4.38 -11.52
CA ALA A 57 2.30 -5.12 -11.17
C ALA A 57 1.97 -6.43 -10.42
N VAL A 58 1.06 -6.37 -9.45
CA VAL A 58 0.58 -7.55 -8.72
C VAL A 58 -0.11 -8.55 -9.65
N ARG A 59 -0.99 -8.09 -10.55
CA ARG A 59 -1.65 -8.93 -11.55
C ARG A 59 -0.63 -9.64 -12.43
N MET A 60 0.41 -8.93 -12.88
CA MET A 60 1.48 -9.49 -13.72
C MET A 60 2.35 -10.51 -12.96
N ILE A 61 2.65 -10.25 -11.69
CA ILE A 61 3.35 -11.21 -10.83
C ILE A 61 2.55 -12.49 -10.70
N GLN A 62 1.24 -12.41 -10.42
CA GLN A 62 0.37 -13.58 -10.35
C GLN A 62 0.34 -14.35 -11.68
N ALA A 63 0.18 -13.64 -12.79
CA ALA A 63 0.16 -14.23 -14.13
C ALA A 63 1.48 -14.92 -14.51
N SER A 64 2.61 -14.44 -13.98
CA SER A 64 3.93 -15.04 -14.23
C SER A 64 4.14 -16.38 -13.51
N GLY A 65 3.33 -16.69 -12.49
CA GLY A 65 3.53 -17.86 -11.62
C GLY A 65 4.81 -17.77 -10.77
N ALA A 66 5.42 -16.59 -10.66
CA ALA A 66 6.61 -16.39 -9.84
C ALA A 66 6.32 -16.66 -8.36
N SER A 67 7.23 -17.40 -7.71
CA SER A 67 7.23 -17.58 -6.27
C SER A 67 8.12 -16.55 -5.60
N PHE A 68 7.65 -15.96 -4.51
CA PHE A 68 8.35 -14.94 -3.76
C PHE A 68 8.06 -15.10 -2.26
N LYS A 69 9.06 -14.72 -1.44
CA LYS A 69 9.03 -14.98 0.00
C LYS A 69 8.09 -14.05 0.77
N ARG A 70 8.25 -12.75 0.57
CA ARG A 70 7.55 -11.69 1.31
C ARG A 70 6.17 -11.44 0.74
N ASN A 71 5.21 -11.09 1.58
CA ASN A 71 3.95 -10.54 1.08
C ASN A 71 4.20 -9.28 0.24
N ILE A 72 3.37 -9.06 -0.77
CA ILE A 72 3.34 -7.80 -1.52
C ILE A 72 2.03 -7.11 -1.17
N GLU A 73 2.08 -5.86 -0.72
CA GLU A 73 0.88 -5.09 -0.40
C GLU A 73 0.77 -3.86 -1.29
N VAL A 74 -0.40 -3.69 -1.91
CA VAL A 74 -0.80 -2.44 -2.54
C VAL A 74 -1.56 -1.62 -1.51
N ILE A 75 -1.04 -0.44 -1.19
CA ILE A 75 -1.61 0.45 -0.18
C ILE A 75 -2.29 1.64 -0.86
N VAL A 76 -3.50 1.95 -0.43
CA VAL A 76 -4.18 3.20 -0.73
C VAL A 76 -4.17 4.04 0.54
N TYR A 77 -3.35 5.08 0.53
CA TYR A 77 -3.26 6.04 1.62
C TYR A 77 -4.47 6.95 1.63
N THR A 78 -4.97 7.20 2.84
CA THR A 78 -6.06 8.14 3.07
C THR A 78 -5.52 9.53 3.38
N SER A 79 -6.11 10.56 2.75
CA SER A 79 -5.80 11.96 3.03
C SER A 79 -4.31 12.27 2.82
N GLU A 80 -3.80 11.95 1.64
CA GLU A 80 -2.48 12.39 1.23
C GLU A 80 -2.49 13.89 0.88
N GLU A 81 -3.56 14.37 0.25
CA GLU A 81 -3.71 15.76 -0.12
C GLU A 81 -4.17 16.61 1.08
N PRO A 82 -3.67 17.84 1.24
CA PRO A 82 -3.97 18.70 2.39
C PRO A 82 -5.36 19.35 2.33
N THR A 83 -6.32 18.76 1.62
CA THR A 83 -7.62 19.37 1.32
C THR A 83 -8.54 19.46 2.53
N ARG A 84 -8.96 18.30 3.04
CA ARG A 84 -10.07 18.20 3.99
C ARG A 84 -9.68 18.55 5.42
N PHE A 85 -8.42 18.27 5.78
CA PHE A 85 -7.92 18.42 7.15
C PHE A 85 -6.81 19.46 7.26
N GLY A 86 -6.42 20.12 6.16
CA GLY A 86 -5.31 21.09 6.14
C GLY A 86 -3.94 20.47 6.39
N LEU A 87 -3.84 19.14 6.41
CA LEU A 87 -2.63 18.37 6.65
C LEU A 87 -2.49 17.33 5.54
N GLY A 88 -1.36 17.35 4.84
CA GLY A 88 -1.03 16.35 3.83
C GLY A 88 -0.38 15.11 4.46
N CYS A 89 -0.39 14.00 3.73
CA CYS A 89 0.22 12.73 4.11
C CYS A 89 -0.24 12.21 5.49
N LEU A 90 -1.47 12.54 5.90
CA LEU A 90 -1.98 12.31 7.25
C LEU A 90 -1.88 10.84 7.64
N ALA A 91 -2.39 9.94 6.80
CA ALA A 91 -2.43 8.53 7.14
C ALA A 91 -1.07 7.84 7.01
N MET A 92 -0.24 8.25 6.04
CA MET A 92 1.12 7.72 5.86
C MET A 92 1.99 8.01 7.11
N PHE A 93 1.96 9.23 7.65
CA PHE A 93 2.77 9.57 8.81
C PHE A 93 2.37 8.82 10.09
N ASN A 94 1.13 8.35 10.17
CA ASN A 94 0.62 7.60 11.32
C ASN A 94 0.75 6.08 11.15
N LEU A 95 1.15 5.60 9.97
CA LEU A 95 1.27 4.18 9.67
C LEU A 95 2.21 3.40 10.62
N PRO A 96 3.39 3.93 11.02
CA PRO A 96 4.26 3.23 11.99
C PRO A 96 3.63 3.08 13.38
N LEU A 97 2.74 4.00 13.76
CA LEU A 97 2.02 3.94 15.03
C LEU A 97 0.92 2.87 15.00
N ILE A 98 0.29 2.68 13.84
CA ILE A 98 -0.83 1.75 13.65
C ILE A 98 -0.33 0.31 13.47
N LEU A 99 0.73 0.10 12.71
CA LEU A 99 1.27 -1.24 12.45
C LEU A 99 2.29 -1.70 13.50
N GLY A 100 2.65 -0.82 14.44
CA GLY A 100 3.69 -1.08 15.43
C GLY A 100 5.10 -1.01 14.85
N THR A 101 6.10 -0.87 15.73
CA THR A 101 7.53 -0.72 15.38
C THR A 101 8.16 -1.92 14.64
N ALA A 102 7.41 -2.99 14.39
CA ALA A 102 7.90 -4.21 13.74
C ALA A 102 8.39 -3.98 12.29
N ILE A 103 7.93 -2.90 11.65
CA ILE A 103 8.29 -2.54 10.25
C ILE A 103 9.65 -1.86 10.16
N MET A 104 10.18 -1.32 11.28
CA MET A 104 11.48 -0.65 11.34
C MET A 104 12.55 -1.48 12.07
N LYS A 105 12.49 -2.81 12.04
CA LYS A 105 13.71 -3.57 12.37
C LYS A 105 14.67 -3.42 11.18
N PRO A 106 15.80 -2.70 11.33
CA PRO A 106 16.80 -2.72 10.28
C PRO A 106 17.19 -4.18 10.07
N SER A 107 17.20 -4.61 8.82
CA SER A 107 17.74 -5.91 8.42
C SER A 107 19.17 -5.98 8.95
N ALA A 108 19.37 -6.71 10.05
CA ALA A 108 20.70 -7.11 10.51
C ALA A 108 21.22 -8.16 9.54
N ALA A 109 21.70 -7.71 8.39
CA ALA A 109 22.42 -8.50 7.41
C ALA A 109 23.51 -7.60 6.80
N LEU A 110 24.58 -7.43 7.60
CA LEU A 110 25.96 -7.26 7.15
C LEU A 110 26.76 -8.41 7.74
#